data_AF-A0A2X1NHW0-F1
#
_entry.id   AF-A0A2X1NHW0-F1
#
_cell.length_a   1.000
_cell.length_b   1.000
_cell.length_c   1.000
_cell.angle_alpha   90.00
_cell.angle_beta   90.00
_cell.angle_gamma   90.00
#
_symmetry.space_group_name_H-M   'P 1'
#
loop_
_entity.id
_entity.type
_entity.pdbx_description
1 polymer ?
#
loop_
_entity_poly.entity_id
_entity_poly.type
_entity_poly.pdbx_seq_one_letter_code
_entity_poly.pdbx_strand_id
1 'polypeptide(L)'
;MQRKAQIIQQHYRGDDPLKKKIASVFLESFLFYSGFWLPMYFSSRGKLTNTADLIRLIIRDEAVHGYYIGYKYQKNMEKISLGQREELKSFAFDLLLELYDNELQYTDELYAETPWADDVKAFLCYNANKALMNLGYEPLFPAEMAEVNPAILAALSPNADEITISFPVQAPLM
;
A
#
# COMPACT_ATOMS: atom_id res chain seq x y z
N MET A 1 1.36 16.24 3.68
CA MET A 1 1.46 15.48 4.96
C MET A 1 0.24 15.60 5.90
N GLN A 2 -0.15 16.80 6.36
CA GLN A 2 -1.22 16.96 7.39
C GLN A 2 -2.60 16.44 6.93
N ARG A 3 -2.96 16.66 5.66
CA ARG A 3 -4.23 16.18 5.10
C ARG A 3 -4.35 14.65 5.12
N LYS A 4 -3.28 13.92 4.78
CA LYS A 4 -3.24 12.45 4.85
C LYS A 4 -3.55 11.94 6.26
N ALA A 5 -2.88 12.50 7.26
CA ALA A 5 -3.11 12.12 8.66
C ALA A 5 -4.55 12.38 9.10
N GLN A 6 -5.13 13.51 8.68
CA GLN A 6 -6.51 13.87 8.99
C GLN A 6 -7.52 12.89 8.37
N ILE A 7 -7.38 12.52 7.09
CA ILE A 7 -8.28 11.58 6.40
C ILE A 7 -8.27 10.22 7.13
N ILE A 8 -7.09 9.68 7.41
CA ILE A 8 -6.96 8.39 8.11
C ILE A 8 -7.55 8.46 9.52
N GLN A 9 -7.23 9.52 10.28
CA GLN A 9 -7.76 9.70 11.64
C GLN A 9 -9.29 9.83 11.66
N GLN A 10 -9.89 10.49 10.66
CA GLN A 10 -11.35 10.57 10.54
C GLN A 10 -11.99 9.18 10.49
N HIS A 11 -11.43 8.26 9.71
CA HIS A 11 -11.94 6.89 9.64
C HIS A 11 -11.71 6.10 10.93
N TYR A 12 -10.55 6.24 11.57
CA TYR A 12 -10.29 5.60 12.87
C TYR A 12 -11.21 6.08 13.99
N ARG A 13 -11.56 7.37 13.98
CA ARG A 13 -12.48 7.97 14.96
C ARG A 13 -13.96 7.75 14.62
N GLY A 14 -14.30 7.39 13.38
CA GLY A 14 -15.66 7.04 12.98
C GLY A 14 -16.15 5.73 13.60
N ASP A 15 -17.43 5.39 13.40
CA ASP A 15 -18.05 4.21 14.02
C ASP A 15 -18.03 2.96 13.12
N ASP A 16 -17.67 3.09 11.85
CA ASP A 16 -17.66 1.97 10.90
C ASP A 16 -16.37 1.13 11.02
N PRO A 17 -16.43 -0.11 11.53
CA PRO A 17 -15.24 -0.93 11.73
C PRO A 17 -14.61 -1.45 10.41
N LEU A 18 -15.38 -1.53 9.32
CA LEU A 18 -14.88 -1.99 8.02
C LEU A 18 -14.09 -0.88 7.34
N LYS A 19 -14.58 0.36 7.40
CA LYS A 19 -13.85 1.54 6.89
C LYS A 19 -12.52 1.77 7.62
N LYS A 20 -12.45 1.45 8.92
CA LYS A 20 -11.18 1.46 9.68
C LYS A 20 -10.15 0.49 9.11
N LYS A 21 -10.58 -0.72 8.73
CA LYS A 21 -9.68 -1.73 8.16
C LYS A 21 -9.16 -1.30 6.79
N ILE A 22 -10.03 -0.76 5.94
CA ILE A 22 -9.65 -0.19 4.64
C ILE A 22 -8.60 0.91 4.84
N ALA A 23 -8.86 1.86 5.75
CA ALA A 23 -7.92 2.95 6.04
C ALA A 23 -6.55 2.44 6.57
N SER A 24 -6.54 1.43 7.44
CA SER A 24 -5.30 0.83 7.95
C SER A 24 -4.49 0.16 6.84
N VAL A 25 -5.15 -0.62 5.99
CA VAL A 25 -4.48 -1.29 4.86
C VAL A 25 -3.92 -0.26 3.89
N PHE A 26 -4.65 0.81 3.54
CA PHE A 26 -4.12 1.86 2.67
C PHE A 26 -2.98 2.66 3.32
N LEU A 27 -2.99 2.87 4.63
CA LEU A 27 -1.88 3.52 5.32
C LEU A 27 -0.60 2.68 5.21
N GLU A 28 -0.67 1.42 5.64
CA GLU A 28 0.50 0.56 5.87
C GLU A 28 0.99 -0.13 4.60
N SER A 29 0.07 -0.50 3.70
CA SER A 29 0.38 -1.22 2.45
C SER A 29 0.50 -0.29 1.22
N PHE A 30 0.25 1.02 1.35
CA PHE A 30 0.31 1.96 0.23
C PHE A 30 1.01 3.27 0.61
N LEU A 31 0.48 4.07 1.54
CA LEU A 31 0.94 5.44 1.79
C LEU A 31 2.34 5.56 2.42
N PHE A 32 2.83 4.52 3.09
CA PHE A 32 4.21 4.50 3.59
C PHE A 32 5.25 4.35 2.47
N TYR A 33 4.85 3.85 1.30
CA TYR A 33 5.78 3.50 0.24
C TYR A 33 6.34 4.70 -0.53
N SER A 34 5.69 5.88 -0.48
CA SER A 34 6.33 7.13 -0.93
C SER A 34 7.63 7.40 -0.18
N GLY A 35 7.65 7.15 1.13
CA GLY A 35 8.84 7.33 1.98
C GLY A 35 9.81 6.15 1.90
N PHE A 36 9.32 4.90 1.87
CA PHE A 36 10.19 3.71 1.80
C PHE A 36 10.95 3.57 0.48
N TRP A 37 10.51 4.25 -0.59
CA TRP A 37 11.24 4.27 -1.85
C TRP A 37 12.69 4.77 -1.70
N LEU A 38 12.90 5.86 -0.96
CA LEU A 38 14.20 6.52 -0.84
C LEU A 38 15.31 5.65 -0.21
N PRO A 39 15.12 5.00 0.95
CA PRO A 39 16.13 4.10 1.50
C PRO A 39 16.40 2.90 0.59
N MET A 40 15.41 2.40 -0.14
CA MET A 40 15.62 1.34 -1.13
C MET A 40 16.44 1.82 -2.33
N TYR A 41 16.18 3.05 -2.81
CA TYR A 41 16.96 3.70 -3.86
C TYR A 41 18.43 3.91 -3.47
N PHE A 42 18.69 4.32 -2.23
CA PHE A 42 20.06 4.44 -1.72
C PHE A 42 20.72 3.07 -1.55
N SER A 43 20.00 2.09 -1.01
CA SER A 43 20.51 0.73 -0.86
C SER A 43 20.90 0.11 -2.20
N SER A 44 20.12 0.34 -3.26
CA SER A 44 20.42 -0.18 -4.60
C SER A 44 21.71 0.42 -5.19
N ARG A 45 22.25 1.46 -4.57
CA ARG A 45 23.51 2.15 -4.93
C ARG A 45 24.59 1.99 -3.85
N GLY A 46 24.42 1.05 -2.92
CA GLY A 46 25.38 0.78 -1.84
C GLY A 46 25.48 1.90 -0.79
N LYS A 47 24.46 2.76 -0.69
CA LYS A 47 24.40 3.86 0.29
C LYS A 47 23.37 3.55 1.39
N LEU A 48 23.67 3.96 2.63
CA LEU A 48 22.78 3.81 3.78
C LEU A 48 22.22 2.38 3.97
N THR A 49 23.04 1.36 3.69
CA THR A 49 22.60 -0.05 3.70
C THR A 49 22.06 -0.50 5.06
N ASN A 50 22.68 -0.08 6.16
CA ASN A 50 22.19 -0.39 7.51
C ASN A 50 20.82 0.28 7.80
N THR A 51 20.59 1.48 7.28
CA THR A 51 19.27 2.13 7.37
C THR A 51 18.25 1.36 6.54
N ALA A 52 18.64 0.87 5.36
CA ALA A 52 17.77 0.03 4.54
C ALA A 52 17.42 -1.28 5.25
N ASP A 53 18.34 -1.89 6.01
CA ASP A 53 18.05 -3.09 6.82
C ASP A 53 16.98 -2.80 7.89
N LEU A 54 17.07 -1.67 8.59
CA LEU A 54 16.04 -1.26 9.53
C LEU A 54 14.68 -1.09 8.83
N ILE A 55 14.66 -0.43 7.66
CA ILE A 55 13.43 -0.23 6.89
C ILE A 55 12.87 -1.57 6.40
N ARG A 56 13.69 -2.54 6.00
CA ARG A 56 13.23 -3.90 5.64
C ARG A 56 12.55 -4.60 6.81
N LEU A 57 13.04 -4.43 8.04
CA LEU A 57 12.37 -4.99 9.21
C LEU A 57 10.98 -4.38 9.41
N ILE A 58 10.83 -3.06 9.22
CA ILE A 58 9.52 -2.39 9.26
C ILE A 58 8.61 -2.94 8.16
N ILE A 59 9.09 -2.97 6.91
CA ILE A 59 8.30 -3.46 5.76
C ILE A 59 7.84 -4.91 5.98
N ARG A 60 8.70 -5.76 6.56
CA ARG A 60 8.36 -7.14 6.89
C ARG A 60 7.16 -7.22 7.84
N ASP A 61 7.12 -6.39 8.87
CA ASP A 61 6.03 -6.36 9.83
C ASP A 61 4.75 -5.77 9.18
N GLU A 62 4.86 -4.67 8.44
CA GLU A 62 3.71 -4.03 7.77
C GLU A 62 3.10 -4.89 6.65
N ALA A 63 3.90 -5.73 5.98
CA ALA A 63 3.38 -6.70 5.02
C ALA A 63 2.44 -7.72 5.68
N VAL A 64 2.79 -8.16 6.90
CA VAL A 64 1.95 -9.08 7.69
C VAL A 64 0.73 -8.35 8.25
N HIS A 65 0.87 -7.11 8.72
CA HIS A 65 -0.25 -6.30 9.20
C HIS A 65 -1.29 -6.06 8.09
N GLY A 66 -0.84 -5.58 6.93
CA GLY A 66 -1.70 -5.33 5.77
C GLY A 66 -2.46 -6.58 5.33
N TYR A 67 -1.75 -7.72 5.23
CA TYR A 67 -2.37 -9.00 4.90
C TYR A 67 -3.40 -9.43 5.96
N TYR A 68 -3.04 -9.39 7.25
CA TYR A 68 -3.92 -9.87 8.32
C TYR A 68 -5.16 -9.01 8.49
N ILE A 69 -5.02 -7.69 8.42
CA ILE A 69 -6.14 -6.74 8.52
C ILE A 69 -7.04 -6.89 7.29
N GLY A 70 -6.47 -7.00 6.09
CA GLY A 70 -7.20 -7.27 4.85
C GLY A 70 -7.96 -8.59 4.89
N TYR A 71 -7.33 -9.67 5.37
CA TYR A 71 -8.00 -10.95 5.62
C TYR A 71 -9.20 -10.80 6.58
N LYS A 72 -9.03 -10.08 7.69
CA LYS A 72 -10.13 -9.83 8.64
C LYS A 72 -11.23 -8.95 8.04
N TYR A 73 -10.88 -8.03 7.14
CA TYR A 73 -11.86 -7.27 6.38
C TYR A 73 -12.72 -8.21 5.52
N GLN A 74 -12.09 -9.07 4.71
CA GLN A 74 -12.79 -10.06 3.87
C GLN A 74 -13.69 -11.00 4.70
N LYS A 75 -13.22 -11.49 5.87
CA LYS A 75 -14.04 -12.29 6.79
C LYS A 75 -15.23 -11.56 7.39
N ASN A 76 -15.15 -10.24 7.53
CA ASN A 76 -16.29 -9.46 7.97
C ASN A 76 -17.26 -9.19 6.80
N MET A 77 -16.76 -9.07 5.57
CA MET A 77 -17.57 -8.93 4.35
C MET A 77 -18.46 -10.16 4.12
N GLU A 78 -18.02 -11.36 4.50
CA GLU A 78 -18.83 -12.59 4.44
C GLU A 78 -20.17 -12.48 5.19
N LYS A 79 -20.27 -11.58 6.19
CA LYS A 79 -21.42 -11.47 7.11
C LYS A 79 -22.40 -10.35 6.78
N ILE A 80 -22.08 -9.52 5.78
CA ILE A 80 -22.91 -8.37 5.39
C ILE A 80 -23.63 -8.62 4.06
N SER A 81 -24.66 -7.83 3.79
CA SER A 81 -25.45 -7.94 2.55
C SER A 81 -24.64 -7.55 1.30
N LEU A 82 -25.07 -8.03 0.13
CA LEU A 82 -24.45 -7.67 -1.15
C LEU A 82 -24.47 -6.15 -1.40
N GLY A 83 -25.55 -5.46 -1.05
CA GLY A 83 -25.63 -3.99 -1.18
C GLY A 83 -24.54 -3.28 -0.37
N GLN A 84 -24.34 -3.69 0.89
CA GLN A 84 -23.28 -3.13 1.72
C GLN A 84 -21.87 -3.47 1.21
N ARG A 85 -21.69 -4.63 0.56
CA ARG A 85 -20.40 -4.96 -0.06
C ARG A 85 -20.06 -4.02 -1.20
N GLU A 86 -21.02 -3.70 -2.06
CA GLU A 86 -20.83 -2.74 -3.15
C GLU A 86 -20.59 -1.31 -2.62
N GLU A 87 -21.31 -0.89 -1.57
CA GLU A 87 -21.07 0.39 -0.91
C GLU A 87 -19.64 0.49 -0.36
N LEU A 88 -19.15 -0.56 0.30
CA LEU A 88 -17.78 -0.59 0.84
C LEU A 88 -16.71 -0.69 -0.24
N LYS A 89 -17.02 -1.38 -1.35
CA LYS A 89 -16.15 -1.40 -2.53
C LYS A 89 -16.03 0.00 -3.11
N SER A 90 -17.14 0.69 -3.39
CA SER A 90 -17.12 2.09 -3.86
C SER A 90 -16.32 2.97 -2.92
N PHE A 91 -16.61 2.87 -1.61
CA PHE A 91 -15.87 3.61 -0.59
C PHE A 91 -14.36 3.34 -0.61
N ALA A 92 -13.94 2.08 -0.79
CA ALA A 92 -12.52 1.73 -0.85
C ALA A 92 -11.83 2.39 -2.06
N PHE A 93 -12.46 2.37 -3.24
CA PHE A 93 -11.92 3.02 -4.43
C PHE A 93 -11.91 4.55 -4.30
N ASP A 94 -12.99 5.15 -3.79
CA ASP A 94 -13.08 6.60 -3.57
C ASP A 94 -12.01 7.09 -2.59
N LEU A 95 -11.84 6.38 -1.48
CA LEU A 95 -10.81 6.69 -0.49
C LEU A 95 -9.39 6.50 -1.06
N LEU A 96 -9.17 5.43 -1.85
CA LEU A 96 -7.88 5.18 -2.47
C LEU A 96 -7.50 6.31 -3.44
N LEU A 97 -8.44 6.79 -4.26
CA LEU A 97 -8.20 7.91 -5.17
C LEU A 97 -7.95 9.22 -4.43
N GLU A 98 -8.72 9.55 -3.38
CA GLU A 98 -8.47 10.75 -2.56
C GLU A 98 -7.08 10.71 -1.92
N LEU A 99 -6.69 9.54 -1.39
CA LEU A 99 -5.38 9.33 -0.78
C LEU A 99 -4.27 9.37 -1.83
N TYR A 100 -4.50 8.82 -3.01
CA TYR A 100 -3.54 8.84 -4.12
C TYR A 100 -3.24 10.25 -4.60
N ASP A 101 -4.27 11.07 -4.88
CA ASP A 101 -4.08 12.45 -5.32
C ASP A 101 -3.31 13.29 -4.29
N ASN A 102 -3.62 13.10 -3.00
CA ASN A 102 -2.89 13.71 -1.90
C ASN A 102 -1.42 13.25 -1.86
N GLU A 103 -1.18 11.97 -2.07
CA GLU A 103 0.16 11.40 -2.05
C GLU A 103 1.00 11.81 -3.27
N LEU A 104 0.36 12.05 -4.43
CA LEU A 104 1.02 12.66 -5.59
C LEU A 104 1.51 14.07 -5.26
N GLN A 105 0.65 14.91 -4.69
CA GLN A 105 1.04 16.26 -4.28
C GLN A 105 2.16 16.23 -3.24
N TYR A 106 2.05 15.34 -2.25
CA TYR A 106 3.10 15.19 -1.23
C TYR A 106 4.42 14.70 -1.84
N THR A 107 4.37 13.80 -2.81
CA THR A 107 5.54 13.30 -3.54
C THR A 107 6.19 14.41 -4.34
N ASP A 108 5.40 15.21 -5.05
CA ASP A 108 5.91 16.36 -5.82
C ASP A 108 6.58 17.39 -4.92
N GLU A 109 6.00 17.68 -3.75
CA GLU A 109 6.60 18.57 -2.75
C GLU A 109 7.89 18.00 -2.15
N LEU A 110 7.89 16.71 -1.78
CA LEU A 110 9.01 16.07 -1.09
C LEU A 110 10.22 15.84 -2.01
N TYR A 111 9.96 15.51 -3.27
CA TYR A 111 10.98 15.16 -4.26
C TYR A 111 11.25 16.28 -5.29
N ALA A 112 10.71 17.49 -5.09
CA ALA A 112 10.80 18.62 -6.03
C ALA A 112 12.24 18.93 -6.52
N GLU A 113 13.23 18.81 -5.63
CA GLU A 113 14.65 19.11 -5.93
C GLU A 113 15.41 17.89 -6.47
N THR A 114 14.72 16.81 -6.82
CA THR A 114 15.29 15.55 -7.28
C THR A 114 14.57 15.06 -8.55
N PRO A 115 15.21 14.25 -9.40
CA PRO A 115 14.56 13.69 -10.58
C PRO A 115 13.73 12.43 -10.28
N TRP A 116 13.30 12.22 -9.04
CA TRP A 116 12.78 10.92 -8.55
C TRP A 116 11.26 10.86 -8.41
N ALA A 117 10.55 11.96 -8.57
CA ALA A 117 9.11 12.02 -8.33
C ALA A 117 8.34 10.97 -9.16
N ASP A 118 8.65 10.82 -10.45
CA ASP A 118 7.96 9.87 -11.32
C ASP A 118 8.22 8.40 -10.93
N ASP A 119 9.45 8.06 -10.54
CA ASP A 119 9.79 6.73 -10.03
C ASP A 119 9.02 6.41 -8.73
N VAL A 120 8.85 7.40 -7.86
CA VAL A 120 8.08 7.26 -6.62
C VAL A 120 6.59 7.09 -6.92
N LYS A 121 6.04 7.82 -7.91
CA LYS A 121 4.65 7.69 -8.35
C LYS A 121 4.37 6.29 -8.91
N ALA A 122 5.28 5.73 -9.71
CA ALA A 122 5.16 4.36 -10.20
C ALA A 122 5.16 3.34 -9.04
N PHE A 123 6.03 3.57 -8.05
CA PHE A 123 6.09 2.73 -6.85
C PHE A 123 4.84 2.84 -5.97
N LEU A 124 4.20 4.01 -5.92
CA LEU A 124 2.91 4.21 -5.26
C LEU A 124 1.81 3.39 -5.93
N CYS A 125 1.67 3.46 -7.26
CA CYS A 125 0.69 2.67 -8.02
C CYS A 125 0.87 1.16 -7.79
N TYR A 126 2.12 0.68 -7.80
CA TYR A 126 2.45 -0.71 -7.54
C TYR A 126 1.97 -1.17 -6.15
N ASN A 127 2.19 -0.37 -5.11
CA ASN A 127 1.77 -0.72 -3.75
C ASN A 127 0.27 -0.50 -3.50
N ALA A 128 -0.36 0.46 -4.19
CA ALA A 128 -1.81 0.62 -4.19
C ALA A 128 -2.53 -0.64 -4.70
N ASN A 129 -2.02 -1.26 -5.77
CA ASN A 129 -2.53 -2.54 -6.26
C ASN A 129 -2.38 -3.66 -5.21
N LYS A 130 -1.25 -3.75 -4.51
CA LYS A 130 -1.07 -4.72 -3.42
C LYS A 130 -2.04 -4.48 -2.26
N ALA A 131 -2.27 -3.23 -1.89
CA ALA A 131 -3.23 -2.88 -0.84
C ALA A 131 -4.67 -3.28 -1.21
N LEU A 132 -5.06 -3.10 -2.49
CA LEU A 132 -6.34 -3.59 -3.01
C LEU A 132 -6.44 -5.12 -2.95
N MET A 133 -5.39 -5.83 -3.35
CA MET A 133 -5.34 -7.30 -3.26
C MET A 133 -5.49 -7.80 -1.82
N ASN A 134 -4.86 -7.14 -0.84
CA ASN A 134 -5.04 -7.46 0.59
C ASN A 134 -6.51 -7.35 1.02
N LEU A 135 -7.27 -6.38 0.48
CA LEU A 135 -8.70 -6.22 0.75
C LEU A 135 -9.59 -7.16 -0.06
N GLY A 136 -9.03 -7.95 -1.00
CA GLY A 136 -9.78 -8.85 -1.87
C GLY A 136 -10.34 -8.16 -3.12
N TYR A 137 -9.73 -7.05 -3.54
CA TYR A 137 -10.12 -6.31 -4.74
C TYR A 137 -9.11 -6.49 -5.87
N GLU A 138 -9.59 -6.28 -7.09
CA GLU A 138 -8.78 -6.25 -8.30
C GLU A 138 -7.85 -5.02 -8.32
N PRO A 139 -6.67 -5.12 -8.96
CA PRO A 139 -5.78 -3.99 -9.15
C PRO A 139 -6.46 -2.88 -9.94
N LEU A 140 -6.22 -1.63 -9.54
CA LEU A 140 -6.75 -0.45 -10.21
C LEU A 140 -5.80 0.09 -11.28
N PHE A 141 -4.50 0.13 -10.98
CA PHE A 141 -3.51 0.76 -11.83
C PHE A 141 -2.94 -0.24 -12.84
N PRO A 142 -2.84 0.13 -14.14
CA PRO A 142 -2.25 -0.73 -15.16
C PRO A 142 -0.74 -0.89 -14.97
N ALA A 143 -0.16 -1.90 -15.60
CA ALA A 143 1.27 -2.23 -15.48
C ALA A 143 2.18 -1.05 -15.86
N GLU A 144 1.80 -0.28 -16.88
CA GLU A 144 2.51 0.92 -17.34
C GLU A 144 2.61 2.03 -16.27
N MET A 145 1.61 2.14 -15.38
CA MET A 145 1.64 3.10 -14.27
C MET A 145 2.35 2.54 -13.03
N ALA A 146 2.59 1.23 -12.97
CA ALA A 146 3.14 0.51 -11.83
C ALA A 146 4.50 -0.15 -12.16
N GLU A 147 5.22 0.38 -13.15
CA GLU A 147 6.52 -0.12 -13.58
C GLU A 147 7.62 0.34 -12.63
N VAL A 148 7.96 -0.53 -11.66
CA VAL A 148 8.98 -0.25 -10.66
C VAL A 148 10.35 -0.68 -11.18
N ASN A 149 11.35 0.19 -11.04
CA ASN A 149 12.74 -0.13 -11.37
C ASN A 149 13.18 -1.45 -10.68
N PRO A 150 13.68 -2.45 -11.43
CA PRO A 150 14.05 -3.76 -10.87
C PRO A 150 15.07 -3.69 -9.72
N ALA A 151 15.95 -2.68 -9.71
CA ALA A 151 16.91 -2.49 -8.63
C ALA A 151 16.24 -2.11 -7.29
N ILE A 152 15.10 -1.41 -7.34
CA ILE A 152 14.30 -1.09 -6.16
C ILE A 152 13.58 -2.34 -5.65
N LEU A 153 13.04 -3.16 -6.56
CA LEU A 153 12.43 -4.45 -6.20
C LEU A 153 13.44 -5.42 -5.57
N ALA A 154 14.65 -5.50 -6.13
CA ALA A 154 15.74 -6.28 -5.54
C ALA A 154 16.18 -5.74 -4.17
N ALA A 155 16.14 -4.42 -3.97
CA ALA A 155 16.49 -3.81 -2.69
C ALA A 155 15.44 -4.09 -1.60
N LEU A 156 14.17 -4.31 -1.96
CA LEU A 156 13.09 -4.70 -1.04
C LEU A 156 13.26 -6.14 -0.54
N SER A 157 13.71 -7.04 -1.41
CA SER A 157 13.89 -8.47 -1.11
C SER A 157 15.26 -8.98 -1.58
N PRO A 158 16.36 -8.60 -0.89
CA PRO A 158 17.70 -9.09 -1.24
C PRO A 158 17.83 -10.63 -1.10
N ASN A 159 16.96 -11.26 -0.31
CA ASN A 159 16.84 -12.71 -0.16
C ASN A 159 15.44 -13.17 -0.63
N ALA A 160 15.27 -13.34 -1.95
CA ALA A 160 14.02 -13.83 -2.53
C ALA A 160 13.65 -15.27 -2.08
N ASP A 161 14.56 -16.00 -1.42
CA ASP A 161 14.35 -17.37 -0.97
C ASP A 161 13.59 -17.48 0.37
N GLU A 162 13.45 -16.42 1.16
CA GLU A 162 12.82 -16.48 2.49
C GLU A 162 11.44 -15.80 2.61
N ILE A 163 11.06 -14.92 1.68
CA ILE A 163 9.89 -14.05 1.86
C ILE A 163 8.96 -14.08 0.64
N THR A 164 8.70 -15.27 0.12
CA THR A 164 7.48 -15.49 -0.68
C THR A 164 6.48 -16.19 0.22
N ILE A 165 5.76 -15.42 1.05
CA ILE A 165 4.51 -15.96 1.57
C ILE A 165 3.48 -15.88 0.44
N SER A 166 3.55 -16.83 -0.48
CA SER A 166 2.46 -17.09 -1.42
C SER A 166 1.32 -17.71 -0.61
N PHE A 167 0.42 -16.87 -0.13
CA PHE A 167 -0.86 -17.38 0.37
C PHE A 167 -1.72 -17.79 -0.83
N PRO A 168 -2.35 -18.98 -0.79
CA PRO A 168 -3.17 -19.44 -1.89
C PRO A 168 -4.30 -18.46 -2.14
N VAL A 169 -4.45 -18.04 -3.40
CA VAL A 169 -5.62 -17.31 -3.89
C VAL A 169 -6.84 -18.16 -3.53
N GLN A 170 -7.66 -17.70 -2.58
CA GLN A 170 -8.95 -18.31 -2.35
C GLN A 170 -9.80 -18.09 -3.59
N ALA A 171 -10.37 -19.18 -4.10
CA ALA A 171 -11.22 -19.19 -5.27
C ALA A 171 -12.31 -18.10 -5.19
N PRO A 172 -12.68 -17.47 -6.33
CA PRO A 172 -13.71 -16.45 -6.35
C PRO A 172 -15.00 -17.03 -5.77
N LEU A 173 -15.61 -16.28 -4.84
CA LEU A 173 -16.95 -16.56 -4.33
C LEU A 173 -17.92 -16.48 -5.51
N MET A 174 -18.38 -17.65 -5.99
CA MET A 174 -19.59 -17.78 -6.83
C MET A 174 -20.85 -17.50 -6.00
#